data_AF-A0A383CT51-F1
#
_entry.id   AF-A0A383CT51-F1
#
_cell.length_a   1.000
_cell.length_b   1.000
_cell.length_c   1.000
_cell.angle_alpha   90.00
_cell.angle_beta   90.00
_cell.angle_gamma   90.00
#
_symmetry.space_group_name_H-M   'P 1'
#
loop_
_entity.id
_entity.type
_entity.pdbx_description
1 polymer ?
#
loop_
_entity_poly.entity_id
_entity_poly.type
_entity_poly.pdbx_seq_one_letter_code
_entity_poly.pdbx_strand_id
1 'polypeptide(L)'
;MGEVECEICGAVCRVTHEPTVESLKSEKVQCPHCNTVVVAGTDQRPIELTCASCSGMFVITRKIVKAEIQCPNCESQLRIRPRPGKRELTCPACEDSFNVTF
;
A
#
# COMPACT_ATOMS: atom_id res chain seq x y z
N MET A 1 -6.36 7.66 2.87
CA MET A 1 -6.38 8.59 4.01
C MET A 1 -5.22 9.52 3.85
N GLY A 2 -5.48 10.82 3.87
CA GLY A 2 -4.47 11.84 3.65
C GLY A 2 -4.77 13.07 4.49
N GLU A 3 -3.74 13.87 4.73
CA GLU A 3 -3.87 15.22 5.26
C GLU A 3 -3.82 16.16 4.07
N VAL A 4 -4.83 17.03 3.96
CA VAL A 4 -4.90 18.08 2.95
C VAL A 4 -4.75 19.40 3.68
N GLU A 5 -3.74 20.17 3.32
CA GLU A 5 -3.52 21.50 3.87
C GLU A 5 -4.28 22.53 3.02
N CYS A 6 -5.04 23.41 3.68
CA CYS A 6 -5.70 24.52 3.01
C CYS A 6 -4.69 25.64 2.73
N GLU A 7 -4.44 25.94 1.45
CA GLU A 7 -3.46 26.97 1.04
C GLU A 7 -3.82 28.40 1.49
N ILE A 8 -5.08 28.65 1.90
CA ILE A 8 -5.57 29.98 2.28
C ILE A 8 -5.43 30.23 3.79
N CYS A 9 -5.70 29.21 4.63
CA CYS A 9 -5.72 29.36 6.09
C CYS A 9 -4.76 28.44 6.83
N GLY A 10 -4.00 27.59 6.14
CA GLY A 10 -3.07 26.62 6.74
C GLY A 10 -3.74 25.52 7.56
N ALA A 11 -5.07 25.41 7.51
CA ALA A 11 -5.79 24.38 8.24
C ALA A 11 -5.49 23.00 7.63
N VAL A 12 -5.06 22.06 8.49
CA VAL A 12 -4.81 20.67 8.09
C VAL A 12 -6.10 19.86 8.25
N CYS A 13 -6.72 19.52 7.12
CA CYS A 13 -7.91 18.68 7.07
C CYS A 13 -7.53 17.21 6.89
N ARG A 14 -7.90 16.37 7.86
CA ARG A 14 -7.76 14.91 7.73
C ARG A 14 -8.91 14.36 6.89
N VAL A 15 -8.59 13.87 5.70
CA VAL A 15 -9.56 13.26 4.79
C VAL A 15 -9.59 11.74 5.01
N THR A 16 -10.68 11.28 5.59
CA THR A 16 -11.03 9.86 5.72
C THR A 16 -12.10 9.48 4.72
N HIS A 17 -11.97 8.32 4.10
CA HIS A 17 -12.97 7.76 3.21
C HIS A 17 -13.62 6.57 3.92
N GLU A 18 -14.86 6.72 4.38
CA GLU A 18 -15.58 5.72 5.19
C GLU A 18 -15.56 4.31 4.59
N PRO A 19 -15.82 4.08 3.29
CA PRO A 19 -15.78 2.74 2.71
C PRO A 19 -14.42 2.06 2.85
N THR A 20 -13.34 2.85 2.74
CA THR A 20 -11.99 2.33 2.90
C THR A 20 -11.68 2.00 4.36
N VAL A 21 -12.18 2.80 5.31
CA VAL A 21 -12.05 2.52 6.75
C VAL A 21 -12.73 1.20 7.08
N GLU A 22 -13.97 1.00 6.64
CA GLU A 22 -14.74 -0.23 6.89
C GLU A 22 -14.08 -1.46 6.25
N SER A 23 -13.59 -1.31 5.02
CA SER A 23 -12.86 -2.38 4.32
C SER A 23 -11.58 -2.77 5.06
N LEU A 24 -10.84 -1.81 5.63
CA LEU A 24 -9.65 -2.08 6.43
C LEU A 24 -9.97 -2.74 7.77
N LYS A 25 -11.03 -2.28 8.46
CA LYS A 25 -11.45 -2.86 9.74
C LYS A 25 -11.96 -4.30 9.59
N SER A 26 -12.67 -4.59 8.50
CA SER A 26 -13.19 -5.92 8.18
C SER A 26 -12.19 -6.83 7.47
N GLU A 27 -10.95 -6.36 7.23
CA GLU A 27 -9.92 -7.13 6.54
C GLU A 27 -9.53 -8.37 7.35
N LYS A 28 -9.56 -9.51 6.66
CA LYS A 28 -9.16 -10.81 7.19
C LYS A 28 -7.68 -11.02 6.89
N VAL A 29 -6.88 -11.15 7.94
CA VAL A 29 -5.44 -11.33 7.86
C VAL A 29 -5.07 -12.69 8.45
N GLN A 30 -4.21 -13.43 7.75
CA GLN A 30 -3.76 -14.73 8.22
C GLN A 30 -2.58 -14.55 9.17
N CYS A 31 -2.65 -15.19 10.35
CA CYS A 31 -1.54 -15.18 11.30
C CYS A 31 -0.35 -15.98 10.73
N PRO A 32 0.88 -15.43 10.73
CA PRO A 32 2.06 -16.13 10.20
C PRO A 32 2.49 -17.35 11.02
N HIS A 33 2.01 -17.48 12.27
CA HIS A 33 2.40 -18.59 13.17
C HIS A 33 1.48 -19.81 13.10
N CYS A 34 0.17 -19.59 13.01
CA CYS A 34 -0.84 -20.65 13.11
C CYS A 34 -1.78 -20.72 11.90
N ASN A 35 -1.60 -19.82 10.93
CA ASN A 35 -2.44 -19.69 9.73
C ASN A 35 -3.93 -19.41 10.00
N THR A 36 -4.30 -19.14 11.25
CA THR A 36 -5.66 -18.76 11.65
C THR A 36 -5.99 -17.38 11.09
N VAL A 37 -7.23 -17.24 10.64
CA VAL A 37 -7.75 -15.97 10.14
C VAL A 37 -8.12 -15.06 11.31
N VAL A 38 -7.50 -13.89 11.39
CA VAL A 38 -7.77 -12.85 12.38
C VAL A 38 -8.34 -11.64 11.66
N VAL A 39 -9.36 -11.01 12.23
CA VAL A 39 -9.91 -9.75 11.70
C VAL A 39 -9.08 -8.59 12.23
N ALA A 40 -8.65 -7.69 11.36
CA ALA A 40 -7.76 -6.59 11.76
C ALA A 40 -8.42 -5.65 12.78
N GLY A 41 -9.71 -5.34 12.63
CA GLY A 41 -10.48 -4.51 13.55
C GLY A 41 -10.06 -3.04 13.62
N THR A 42 -9.05 -2.65 12.84
CA THR A 42 -8.41 -1.33 12.88
C THR A 42 -8.10 -0.85 11.46
N ASP A 43 -8.27 0.44 11.25
CA ASP A 43 -7.88 1.15 10.03
C ASP A 43 -6.47 1.77 10.15
N GLN A 44 -5.88 1.75 11.35
CA GLN A 44 -4.53 2.28 11.58
C GLN A 44 -3.46 1.26 11.19
N ARG A 45 -2.47 1.73 10.41
CA ARG A 45 -1.27 0.98 10.02
C ARG A 45 -0.06 1.90 10.00
N PRO A 46 1.13 1.45 10.46
CA PRO A 46 1.46 0.11 10.97
C PRO A 46 0.89 -0.15 12.38
N ILE A 47 0.48 -1.38 12.66
CA ILE A 47 -0.03 -1.80 13.99
C ILE A 47 0.37 -3.23 14.31
N GLU A 48 0.59 -3.51 15.59
CA GLU A 48 0.85 -4.86 16.12
C GLU A 48 -0.47 -5.53 16.47
N LEU A 49 -0.74 -6.69 15.87
CA LEU A 49 -1.88 -7.53 16.22
C LEU A 49 -1.43 -8.76 16.99
N THR A 50 -2.24 -9.13 17.98
CA THR A 50 -2.08 -10.37 18.74
C THR A 50 -3.11 -11.39 18.25
N CYS A 51 -2.65 -12.56 17.82
CA CYS A 51 -3.57 -13.63 17.46
C CYS A 51 -4.19 -14.26 18.73
N ALA A 52 -5.52 -14.36 18.78
CA ALA A 52 -6.23 -14.98 19.90
C ALA A 52 -5.97 -16.49 20.03
N SER A 53 -5.61 -17.17 18.93
CA SER A 53 -5.42 -18.64 18.92
C SER A 53 -4.01 -19.09 19.29
N CYS A 54 -2.97 -18.33 18.95
CA CYS A 54 -1.58 -18.73 19.22
C CYS A 54 -0.82 -17.74 20.09
N SER A 55 -1.45 -16.64 20.51
CA SER A 55 -0.84 -15.53 21.27
C SER A 55 0.35 -14.88 20.57
N GLY A 56 0.60 -15.22 19.30
CA GLY A 56 1.67 -14.65 18.49
C GLY A 56 1.36 -13.21 18.10
N MET A 57 2.36 -12.34 18.23
CA MET A 57 2.30 -10.94 17.81
C MET A 57 2.86 -10.81 16.39
N PHE A 58 2.16 -10.07 15.53
CA PHE A 58 2.63 -9.78 14.18
C PHE A 58 2.27 -8.37 13.76
N VAL A 59 3.13 -7.76 12.96
CA VAL A 59 2.95 -6.38 12.50
C VAL A 59 2.24 -6.36 11.16
N ILE A 60 1.15 -5.61 11.11
CA ILE A 60 0.45 -5.31 9.86
C ILE A 60 0.93 -3.95 9.34
N THR A 61 1.64 -3.96 8.22
CA THR A 61 2.05 -2.75 7.52
C THR A 61 1.04 -2.35 6.43
N ARG A 62 1.06 -1.06 6.03
CA ARG A 62 0.27 -0.59 4.88
C ARG A 62 0.68 -1.36 3.62
N LYS A 63 -0.31 -1.84 2.86
CA LYS A 63 -0.07 -2.41 1.54
C LYS A 63 0.34 -1.28 0.60
N ILE A 64 1.61 -1.23 0.22
CA ILE A 64 2.08 -0.34 -0.83
C ILE A 64 1.51 -0.88 -2.14
N VAL A 65 0.57 -0.15 -2.74
CA VAL A 65 0.02 -0.48 -4.05
C VAL A 65 1.17 -0.39 -5.05
N LYS A 66 1.50 -1.51 -5.69
CA LYS A 66 2.48 -1.52 -6.77
C LYS A 66 1.83 -0.86 -7.99
N ALA A 67 2.52 0.09 -8.59
CA ALA A 67 2.10 0.66 -9.86
C ALA A 67 2.33 -0.39 -10.96
N GLU A 68 1.32 -0.56 -11.81
CA GLU A 68 1.43 -1.33 -13.04
C GLU A 68 1.76 -0.34 -14.16
N ILE A 69 2.95 -0.48 -14.74
CA ILE A 69 3.39 0.32 -15.89
C ILE A 69 3.62 -0.62 -17.07
N GLN A 70 3.38 -0.13 -18.27
CA GLN A 70 3.64 -0.86 -19.49
C GLN A 70 4.93 -0.37 -20.12
N CYS A 71 5.82 -1.28 -20.54
CA CYS A 71 7.02 -0.89 -21.27
C CYS A 71 6.61 -0.33 -22.66
N PRO A 72 7.10 0.85 -23.07
CA PRO A 72 6.72 1.43 -24.36
C PRO A 72 7.24 0.65 -25.58
N ASN A 73 8.27 -0.20 -25.43
CA ASN A 73 8.84 -0.94 -26.55
C ASN A 73 8.28 -2.36 -26.71
N CYS A 74 8.20 -3.13 -25.63
CA CYS A 74 7.77 -4.53 -25.67
C CYS A 74 6.36 -4.77 -25.08
N GLU A 75 5.64 -3.71 -24.73
CA GLU A 75 4.29 -3.73 -24.14
C GLU A 75 4.14 -4.61 -22.88
N SER A 76 5.27 -5.02 -22.28
CA SER A 76 5.29 -5.93 -21.13
C SER A 76 4.85 -5.21 -19.86
N GLN A 77 4.05 -5.90 -19.04
CA GLN A 77 3.49 -5.35 -17.81
C GLN A 77 4.50 -5.46 -16.65
N LEU A 78 4.94 -4.32 -16.12
CA LEU A 78 5.91 -4.23 -15.04
C LEU A 78 5.22 -3.77 -13.75
N ARG A 79 5.50 -4.47 -12.64
CA ARG A 79 4.95 -4.19 -11.31
C ARG A 79 6.00 -3.58 -10.40
N ILE A 80 5.99 -2.25 -10.25
CA ILE A 80 7.00 -1.53 -9.46
C ILE A 80 6.40 -0.76 -8.28
N ARG A 81 7.25 -0.42 -7.30
CA ARG A 81 6.83 0.46 -6.19
C ARG A 81 6.91 1.91 -6.67
N PRO A 82 5.80 2.68 -6.66
CA PRO A 82 5.84 4.09 -7.03
C PRO A 82 6.73 4.85 -6.04
N ARG A 83 7.63 5.69 -6.56
CA ARG A 83 8.42 6.63 -5.78
C ARG A 83 8.28 8.01 -6.40
N PRO A 84 8.09 9.07 -5.61
CA PRO A 84 7.97 10.42 -6.13
C PRO A 84 9.26 10.82 -6.86
N GLY A 85 9.12 11.41 -8.05
CA GLY A 85 10.22 11.88 -8.89
C GLY A 85 10.40 11.13 -10.22
N LYS A 86 11.32 11.61 -11.05
CA LYS A 86 11.69 10.97 -12.33
C LYS A 86 12.70 9.86 -12.06
N ARG A 87 12.43 8.67 -12.61
CA ARG A 87 13.35 7.53 -12.53
C ARG A 87 13.48 6.85 -13.88
N GLU A 88 14.72 6.50 -14.20
CA GLU A 88 15.03 5.60 -15.29
C GLU A 88 14.84 4.14 -14.84
N LEU A 89 14.04 3.40 -15.61
CA LEU A 89 13.81 1.98 -15.43
C LEU A 89 14.29 1.23 -16.66
N THR A 90 14.97 0.12 -16.42
CA THR A 90 15.35 -0.83 -17.47
C THR A 90 14.32 -1.93 -17.53
N CYS A 91 13.77 -2.18 -18.73
CA CYS A 91 12.83 -3.27 -18.94
C CYS A 91 13.58 -4.62 -18.94
N PRO A 92 13.25 -5.60 -18.09
CA PRO A 92 13.91 -6.89 -18.08
C PRO A 92 13.59 -7.76 -19.32
N ALA A 93 12.59 -7.39 -20.13
CA ALA A 93 12.18 -8.16 -21.30
C ALA A 93 12.86 -7.71 -22.60
N CYS A 94 13.17 -6.42 -22.74
CA CYS A 94 13.77 -5.86 -23.95
C CYS A 94 15.06 -5.05 -23.69
N GLU A 95 15.49 -4.95 -22.42
CA GLU A 95 16.68 -4.21 -21.97
C GLU A 95 16.68 -2.70 -22.24
N ASP A 96 15.60 -2.16 -22.83
CA ASP A 96 15.45 -0.72 -23.04
C ASP A 96 15.29 0.05 -21.72
N SER A 97 15.97 1.19 -21.66
CA SER A 97 15.76 2.17 -20.60
C SER A 97 14.68 3.18 -20.97
N PHE A 98 13.76 3.43 -20.05
CA PHE A 98 12.72 4.44 -20.21
C PHE A 98 12.47 5.18 -18.90
N ASN A 99 12.01 6.43 -19.02
CA ASN A 99 11.74 7.27 -17.87
C ASN A 99 10.28 7.16 -17.46
N VAL A 100 10.04 6.92 -16.17
CA VAL A 100 8.71 7.04 -15.56
C VAL A 100 8.69 8.20 -14.58
N THR A 101 7.54 8.88 -14.55
CA THR A 101 7.24 9.94 -13.59
C THR A 101 6.00 9.52 -12.82
N PHE A 102 6.11 9.52 -11.49
CA PHE A 102 5.00 9.28 -10.57
C PHE A 102 4.63 10.56 -9.85
#